data_AF-A0A1V4H326-F1
#
_entry.id   AF-A0A1V4H326-F1
#
_cell.length_a   1.000
_cell.length_b   1.000
_cell.length_c   1.000
_cell.angle_alpha   90.00
_cell.angle_beta   90.00
_cell.angle_gamma   90.00
#
_symmetry.space_group_name_H-M   'P 1'
#
loop_
_entity.id
_entity.type
_entity.pdbx_description
1 polymer ?
#
loop_
_entity_poly.entity_id
_entity_poly.type
_entity_poly.pdbx_seq_one_letter_code
_entity_poly.pdbx_strand_id
1 'polypeptide(L)'
;MKIAISELLYEEIIRPTKVEYLPENKQRMLFVFDKINLEVIIKPKKFGGFIVYSINDKKTGDSFYNLTDFFVELCESLNMDNGTKAYMVKEINHTWLAEAHLYTKHGLTSEALSNLSGSVVDSALRGHPWIVMGKGRLGFGYEDYKQYVPEVAIARKLPWFAVHKSLAVLSLIQGLTCDCIYKKTLGEGQYKSFKNILMNKGLDSQEYLFLPIHPWQWSNWISLNYALEISEQKLLFLEMSNHEYLPLQSIRTFSDMTDKTAYHIKLPLSILNTAVYRGLPNKRNFFAPQISEWLLRILKNDQQLQETGVVLLGELATVTVKQPAFDKLSSPPYQFTELLGCLWRDSVENYITDNQKVISQAALIHKDRHDDFLLPHLIHRSGLTVVEWLKKFFKVCVTPLLYWLYRYGIVFSPHGENSLLIHENGIPIKMVLKDFVDDINLVDDTFFEQEPKPKVNRTP
;
A
#
# COMPACT_ATOMS: atom_id res chain seq x y z
N MET A 1 19.36 -11.55 0.56
CA MET A 1 20.63 -11.41 -0.19
C MET A 1 20.44 -11.35 -1.71
N LYS A 2 19.81 -12.33 -2.38
CA LYS A 2 19.63 -12.33 -3.85
C LYS A 2 18.98 -11.05 -4.41
N ILE A 3 17.91 -10.57 -3.77
CA ILE A 3 17.27 -9.28 -4.12
C ILE A 3 18.27 -8.14 -3.96
N ALA A 4 18.99 -8.06 -2.82
CA ALA A 4 19.98 -7.02 -2.58
C ALA A 4 21.03 -6.93 -3.69
N ILE A 5 21.66 -8.04 -4.07
CA ILE A 5 22.65 -8.04 -5.17
C ILE A 5 22.00 -7.65 -6.50
N SER A 6 20.83 -8.20 -6.83
CA SER A 6 20.13 -7.90 -8.09
C SER A 6 19.83 -6.40 -8.22
N GLU A 7 19.20 -5.82 -7.20
CA GLU A 7 18.69 -4.45 -7.26
C GLU A 7 19.81 -3.42 -7.05
N LEU A 8 20.75 -3.65 -6.13
CA LEU A 8 21.88 -2.73 -5.94
C LEU A 8 22.84 -2.71 -7.13
N LEU A 9 22.96 -3.84 -7.85
CA LEU A 9 23.74 -3.89 -9.10
C LEU A 9 23.00 -3.18 -10.24
N TYR A 10 21.67 -3.33 -10.30
CA TYR A 10 20.84 -2.64 -11.28
C TYR A 10 20.88 -1.12 -11.11
N GLU A 11 20.83 -0.63 -9.88
CA GLU A 11 20.95 0.80 -9.53
C GLU A 11 22.41 1.31 -9.51
N GLU A 12 23.36 0.47 -9.93
CA GLU A 12 24.80 0.76 -9.93
C GLU A 12 25.42 1.18 -8.58
N ILE A 13 24.72 0.91 -7.47
CA ILE A 13 25.20 1.17 -6.10
C ILE A 13 26.39 0.26 -5.77
N ILE A 14 26.37 -0.97 -6.27
CA ILE A 14 27.52 -1.89 -6.23
C ILE A 14 28.02 -2.18 -7.64
N ARG A 15 29.33 -2.36 -7.78
CA ARG A 15 29.96 -2.68 -9.06
C ARG A 15 30.92 -3.86 -8.91
N PRO A 16 30.92 -4.81 -9.85
CA PRO A 16 31.86 -5.92 -9.78
C PRO A 16 33.27 -5.45 -10.11
N THR A 17 34.26 -5.95 -9.39
CA THR A 17 35.69 -5.72 -9.69
C THR A 17 36.18 -6.60 -10.84
N LYS A 18 35.51 -7.73 -11.08
CA LYS A 18 35.79 -8.63 -12.21
C LYS A 18 34.50 -9.25 -12.72
N VAL A 19 34.38 -9.37 -14.04
CA VAL A 19 33.30 -10.08 -14.73
C VAL A 19 33.89 -11.12 -15.67
N GLU A 20 33.39 -12.35 -15.59
CA GLU A 20 33.72 -13.46 -16.48
C GLU A 20 32.44 -14.01 -17.11
N TYR A 21 32.45 -14.19 -18.44
CA TYR A 21 31.29 -14.66 -19.18
C TYR A 21 31.25 -16.19 -19.20
N LEU A 22 30.08 -16.75 -18.89
CA LEU A 22 29.81 -18.18 -18.82
C LEU A 22 28.78 -18.60 -19.88
N PRO A 23 28.64 -19.90 -20.16
CA PRO A 23 27.57 -20.41 -21.04
C PRO A 23 26.16 -20.00 -20.60
N GLU A 24 25.18 -20.12 -21.50
CA GLU A 24 23.76 -19.79 -21.25
C GLU A 24 23.49 -18.32 -20.88
N ASN A 25 24.39 -17.43 -21.31
CA ASN A 25 24.36 -16.00 -20.99
C ASN A 25 24.49 -15.72 -19.47
N LYS A 26 25.19 -16.59 -18.74
CA LYS A 26 25.53 -16.37 -17.33
C LYS A 26 26.83 -15.58 -17.21
N GLN A 27 27.01 -14.93 -16.08
CA GLN A 27 28.21 -14.17 -15.73
C GLN A 27 28.64 -14.54 -14.31
N ARG A 28 29.94 -14.76 -14.12
CA ARG A 28 30.57 -14.80 -12.79
C ARG A 28 31.08 -13.40 -12.49
N MET A 29 30.57 -12.80 -11.41
CA MET A 29 30.96 -11.48 -10.94
C MET A 29 31.64 -11.56 -9.58
N LEU A 30 32.70 -10.78 -9.41
CA LEU A 30 33.38 -10.63 -8.14
C LEU A 30 33.06 -9.25 -7.53
N PHE A 31 32.58 -9.22 -6.29
CA PHE A 31 32.42 -8.01 -5.51
C PHE A 31 33.41 -8.04 -4.35
N VAL A 32 34.18 -6.97 -4.19
CA VAL A 32 35.22 -6.86 -3.15
C VAL A 32 34.86 -5.67 -2.27
N PHE A 33 34.61 -5.97 -0.99
CA PHE A 33 34.48 -5.01 0.10
C PHE A 33 35.65 -5.22 1.06
N ASP A 34 35.80 -4.36 2.07
CA ASP A 34 36.94 -4.40 2.99
C ASP A 34 37.06 -5.76 3.70
N LYS A 35 35.95 -6.29 4.23
CA LYS A 35 35.94 -7.58 4.93
C LYS A 35 35.36 -8.74 4.10
N ILE A 36 34.47 -8.44 3.15
CA ILE A 36 33.69 -9.45 2.41
C ILE A 36 34.09 -9.48 0.94
N ASN A 37 34.34 -10.68 0.40
CA ASN A 37 34.56 -10.91 -1.02
C ASN A 37 33.52 -11.90 -1.55
N LEU A 38 32.65 -11.47 -2.45
CA LEU A 38 31.56 -12.28 -2.97
C LEU A 38 31.83 -12.70 -4.41
N GLU A 39 31.78 -14.00 -4.67
CA GLU A 39 31.58 -14.53 -6.02
C GLU A 39 30.09 -14.74 -6.26
N VAL A 40 29.56 -14.16 -7.34
CA VAL A 40 28.14 -14.23 -7.68
C VAL A 40 27.97 -14.75 -9.10
N ILE A 41 27.15 -15.79 -9.26
CA ILE A 41 26.72 -16.26 -10.58
C ILE A 41 25.37 -15.64 -10.90
N ILE A 42 25.32 -14.86 -11.98
CA ILE A 42 24.11 -14.13 -12.39
C ILE A 42 23.80 -14.32 -13.87
N LYS A 43 22.58 -13.94 -14.27
CA LYS A 43 22.17 -13.80 -15.67
C LYS A 43 21.46 -12.46 -15.86
N PRO A 44 21.91 -11.60 -16.81
CA PRO A 44 21.20 -10.38 -17.16
C PRO A 44 19.81 -10.68 -17.75
N LYS A 45 18.81 -9.88 -17.39
CA LYS A 45 17.47 -9.92 -17.97
C LYS A 45 17.36 -8.97 -19.17
N LYS A 46 16.37 -9.18 -20.05
CA LYS A 46 16.20 -8.43 -21.31
C LYS A 46 15.92 -6.93 -21.14
N PHE A 47 15.23 -6.54 -20.05
CA PHE A 47 14.84 -5.14 -19.78
C PHE A 47 15.64 -4.55 -18.61
N GLY A 48 16.89 -4.99 -18.44
CA GLY A 48 17.70 -4.65 -17.27
C GLY A 48 17.41 -5.55 -16.06
N GLY A 49 18.29 -5.46 -15.07
CA GLY A 49 18.27 -6.26 -13.85
C GLY A 49 18.84 -7.68 -14.03
N PHE A 50 18.89 -8.43 -12.93
CA PHE A 50 19.65 -9.68 -12.88
C PHE A 50 18.87 -10.83 -12.24
N ILE A 51 19.15 -12.06 -12.65
CA ILE A 51 18.76 -13.28 -11.95
C ILE A 51 20.00 -13.79 -11.23
N VAL A 52 19.94 -13.86 -9.90
CA VAL A 52 21.06 -14.33 -9.06
C VAL A 52 20.89 -15.82 -8.75
N TYR A 53 21.83 -16.64 -9.24
CA TYR A 53 21.82 -18.09 -9.02
C TYR A 53 22.49 -18.46 -7.70
N SER A 54 23.72 -17.99 -7.48
CA SER A 54 24.50 -18.25 -6.27
C SER A 54 25.26 -17.00 -5.83
N ILE A 55 25.53 -16.93 -4.53
CA ILE A 55 26.35 -15.92 -3.88
C ILE A 55 27.22 -16.69 -2.90
N ASN A 56 28.53 -16.72 -3.11
CA ASN A 56 29.47 -17.46 -2.29
C ASN A 56 30.55 -16.53 -1.74
N ASP A 57 30.99 -16.77 -0.52
CA ASP A 57 32.19 -16.12 0.02
C ASP A 57 33.41 -16.67 -0.72
N LYS A 58 34.22 -15.80 -1.32
CA LYS A 58 35.40 -16.21 -2.09
C LYS A 58 36.52 -16.77 -1.22
N LYS A 59 36.61 -16.38 0.05
CA LYS A 59 37.64 -16.85 0.98
C LYS A 59 37.35 -18.28 1.44
N THR A 60 36.09 -18.60 1.74
CA THR A 60 35.71 -19.92 2.27
C THR A 60 35.15 -20.86 1.20
N GLY A 61 34.54 -20.32 0.15
CA GLY A 61 33.80 -21.07 -0.87
C GLY A 61 32.35 -21.36 -0.49
N ASP A 62 31.92 -21.03 0.72
CA ASP A 62 30.58 -21.32 1.23
C ASP A 62 29.53 -20.36 0.69
N SER A 63 28.26 -20.78 0.71
CA SER A 63 27.14 -19.88 0.38
C SER A 63 27.04 -18.73 1.38
N PHE A 64 27.03 -17.51 0.87
CA PHE A 64 26.92 -16.30 1.69
C PHE A 64 25.46 -15.81 1.74
N TYR A 65 24.92 -15.74 2.96
CA TYR A 65 23.53 -15.33 3.21
C TYR A 65 23.38 -14.23 4.26
N ASN A 66 24.46 -13.83 4.94
CA ASN A 66 24.41 -12.82 5.99
C ASN A 66 24.18 -11.42 5.41
N LEU A 67 22.90 -11.03 5.32
CA LEU A 67 22.49 -9.73 4.80
C LEU A 67 22.99 -8.58 5.67
N THR A 68 23.06 -8.78 6.98
CA THR A 68 23.46 -7.73 7.92
C THR A 68 24.93 -7.39 7.72
N ASP A 69 25.82 -8.38 7.68
CA ASP A 69 27.25 -8.15 7.43
C ASP A 69 27.47 -7.48 6.07
N PHE A 70 26.76 -7.92 5.03
CA PHE A 70 26.82 -7.29 3.71
C PHE A 70 26.45 -5.81 3.75
N PHE A 71 25.33 -5.45 4.41
CA PHE A 71 24.91 -4.06 4.48
C PHE A 71 25.77 -3.23 5.44
N VAL A 72 26.35 -3.80 6.49
CA VAL A 72 27.32 -3.09 7.32
C VAL A 72 28.54 -2.70 6.48
N GLU A 73 29.12 -3.65 5.74
CA GLU A 73 30.26 -3.36 4.85
C GLU A 73 29.89 -2.39 3.73
N LEU A 74 28.71 -2.55 3.12
CA LEU A 74 28.22 -1.61 2.12
C LEU A 74 28.06 -0.21 2.72
N CYS A 75 27.41 -0.07 3.87
CA CYS A 75 27.25 1.20 4.57
C CYS A 75 28.59 1.84 4.92
N GLU A 76 29.61 1.08 5.32
CA GLU A 76 30.94 1.64 5.56
C GLU A 76 31.64 2.10 4.29
N SER A 77 31.40 1.42 3.16
CA SER A 77 31.92 1.86 1.86
C SER A 77 31.22 3.11 1.31
N LEU A 78 30.01 3.42 1.80
CA LEU A 78 29.23 4.58 1.42
C LEU A 78 29.48 5.74 2.40
N ASN A 79 29.67 6.96 1.87
CA ASN A 79 29.87 8.17 2.69
C ASN A 79 28.54 8.69 3.30
N MET A 80 27.79 7.81 3.95
CA MET A 80 26.50 8.10 4.60
C MET A 80 26.71 8.61 6.03
N ASP A 81 25.77 9.40 6.56
CA ASP A 81 25.81 9.79 7.96
C ASP A 81 25.55 8.59 8.89
N ASN A 82 26.18 8.60 10.06
CA ASN A 82 26.11 7.49 11.02
C ASN A 82 24.68 7.19 11.50
N GLY A 83 23.81 8.20 11.55
CA GLY A 83 22.41 8.03 11.92
C GLY A 83 21.67 7.20 10.88
N THR A 84 21.77 7.56 9.60
CA THR A 84 21.16 6.83 8.49
C THR A 84 21.71 5.41 8.39
N LYS A 85 23.02 5.19 8.58
CA LYS A 85 23.60 3.84 8.64
C LYS A 85 22.92 2.97 9.71
N ALA A 86 22.77 3.51 10.92
CA ALA A 86 22.14 2.79 12.03
C ALA A 86 20.65 2.50 11.77
N TYR A 87 19.90 3.45 11.21
CA TYR A 87 18.51 3.24 10.84
C TYR A 87 18.35 2.21 9.71
N MET A 88 19.25 2.21 8.72
CA MET A 88 19.25 1.21 7.65
C MET A 88 19.44 -0.21 8.20
N VAL A 89 20.41 -0.43 9.09
CA VAL A 89 20.60 -1.73 9.77
C VAL A 89 19.34 -2.15 10.54
N LYS A 90 18.67 -1.19 11.20
CA LYS A 90 17.42 -1.46 11.91
C LYS A 90 16.29 -1.89 10.97
N GLU A 91 16.10 -1.21 9.83
CA GLU A 91 15.10 -1.60 8.83
C GLU A 91 15.37 -2.98 8.22
N ILE A 92 16.64 -3.34 8.03
CA ILE A 92 17.05 -4.68 7.57
C ILE A 92 16.64 -5.74 8.59
N ASN A 93 16.94 -5.53 9.87
CA ASN A 93 16.60 -6.49 10.92
C ASN A 93 15.08 -6.69 11.04
N HIS A 94 14.30 -5.61 10.94
CA HIS A 94 12.84 -5.69 10.92
C HIS A 94 12.31 -6.40 9.68
N THR A 95 12.91 -6.15 8.51
CA THR A 95 12.57 -6.88 7.29
C THR A 95 12.89 -8.37 7.41
N TRP A 96 13.99 -8.73 8.06
CA TRP A 96 14.35 -10.12 8.32
C TRP A 96 13.37 -10.82 9.25
N LEU A 97 12.95 -10.15 10.32
CA LEU A 97 11.89 -10.63 11.19
C LEU A 97 10.62 -10.93 10.40
N ALA A 98 10.25 -10.04 9.47
CA ALA A 98 9.08 -10.21 8.65
C ALA A 98 9.18 -11.41 7.70
N GLU A 99 10.33 -11.59 7.05
CA GLU A 99 10.61 -12.76 6.23
C GLU A 99 10.60 -14.06 7.04
N ALA A 100 11.11 -14.05 8.28
CA ALA A 100 11.07 -15.22 9.16
C ALA A 100 9.62 -15.63 9.50
N HIS A 101 8.74 -14.66 9.77
CA HIS A 101 7.31 -14.92 9.97
C HIS A 101 6.63 -15.50 8.72
N LEU A 102 6.91 -14.92 7.55
CA LEU A 102 6.39 -15.42 6.26
C LEU A 102 6.88 -16.84 5.95
N TYR A 103 8.11 -17.17 6.33
CA TYR A 103 8.71 -18.49 6.07
C TYR A 103 8.22 -19.58 7.04
N THR A 104 7.99 -19.23 8.30
CA THR A 104 7.53 -20.16 9.35
C THR A 104 6.03 -20.43 9.30
N LYS A 105 5.24 -19.47 8.81
CA LYS A 105 3.80 -19.68 8.58
C LYS A 105 3.64 -20.78 7.52
N HIS A 106 2.77 -21.75 7.77
CA HIS A 106 2.26 -22.63 6.71
C HIS A 106 1.36 -21.79 5.78
N GLY A 107 1.99 -20.97 4.94
CA GLY A 107 1.33 -20.17 3.93
C GLY A 107 0.69 -21.06 2.87
N LEU A 108 -0.31 -20.51 2.20
CA LEU A 108 -0.94 -21.15 1.06
C LEU A 108 0.08 -21.27 -0.09
N THR A 109 -0.01 -22.34 -0.87
CA THR A 109 0.78 -22.49 -2.09
C THR A 109 0.35 -21.47 -3.14
N SER A 110 1.21 -21.20 -4.11
CA SER A 110 0.88 -20.36 -5.26
C SER A 110 -0.35 -20.86 -6.02
N GLU A 111 -0.51 -22.18 -6.13
CA GLU A 111 -1.72 -22.81 -6.69
C GLU A 111 -2.97 -22.51 -5.85
N ALA A 112 -2.91 -22.69 -4.53
CA ALA A 112 -4.04 -22.41 -3.65
C ALA A 112 -4.41 -20.92 -3.66
N LEU A 113 -3.43 -20.03 -3.60
CA LEU A 113 -3.63 -18.57 -3.67
C LEU A 113 -4.28 -18.15 -4.98
N SER A 114 -3.89 -18.76 -6.10
CA SER A 114 -4.51 -18.45 -7.40
C SER A 114 -6.02 -18.75 -7.41
N ASN A 115 -6.53 -19.61 -6.51
CA ASN A 115 -7.95 -19.92 -6.37
C ASN A 115 -8.72 -18.95 -5.46
N LEU A 116 -8.03 -18.06 -4.76
CA LEU A 116 -8.64 -17.10 -3.84
C LEU A 116 -8.82 -15.73 -4.48
N SER A 117 -9.36 -14.79 -3.71
CA SER A 117 -9.69 -13.43 -4.16
C SER A 117 -9.51 -12.43 -3.02
N GLY A 118 -9.28 -11.17 -3.38
CA GLY A 118 -9.34 -10.01 -2.50
C GLY A 118 -8.28 -10.00 -1.41
N SER A 119 -8.65 -9.43 -0.26
CA SER A 119 -7.77 -9.17 0.89
C SER A 119 -7.04 -10.42 1.42
N VAL A 120 -7.61 -11.61 1.22
CA VAL A 120 -6.98 -12.88 1.62
C VAL A 120 -5.72 -13.13 0.80
N VAL A 121 -5.74 -12.93 -0.52
CA VAL A 121 -4.56 -13.07 -1.37
C VAL A 121 -3.52 -12.01 -1.00
N ASP A 122 -3.97 -10.76 -0.85
CA ASP A 122 -3.10 -9.65 -0.47
C ASP A 122 -2.35 -9.93 0.85
N SER A 123 -3.00 -10.56 1.83
CA SER A 123 -2.38 -10.91 3.11
C SER A 123 -1.24 -11.93 3.01
N ALA A 124 -1.18 -12.71 1.91
CA ALA A 124 -0.13 -13.70 1.68
C ALA A 124 1.07 -13.15 0.90
N LEU A 125 0.99 -11.93 0.38
CA LEU A 125 2.04 -11.37 -0.48
C LEU A 125 3.29 -10.96 0.33
N ARG A 126 4.44 -11.10 -0.32
CA ARG A 126 5.77 -10.82 0.27
C ARG A 126 6.23 -9.36 0.10
N GLY A 127 5.33 -8.43 -0.24
CA GLY A 127 5.65 -7.00 -0.38
C GLY A 127 6.39 -6.62 -1.68
N HIS A 128 7.04 -5.45 -1.67
CA HIS A 128 7.62 -4.82 -2.87
C HIS A 128 8.77 -5.65 -3.49
N PRO A 129 8.80 -5.87 -4.81
CA PRO A 129 9.80 -6.72 -5.46
C PRO A 129 11.21 -6.11 -5.51
N TRP A 130 11.33 -4.78 -5.49
CA TRP A 130 12.61 -4.06 -5.64
C TRP A 130 13.19 -3.51 -4.34
N ILE A 131 12.36 -3.24 -3.33
CA ILE A 131 12.82 -2.57 -2.12
C ILE A 131 13.32 -3.66 -1.16
N VAL A 132 14.64 -3.76 -1.03
CA VAL A 132 15.30 -4.76 -0.17
C VAL A 132 14.80 -4.66 1.28
N MET A 133 14.64 -3.43 1.78
CA MET A 133 14.14 -3.11 3.12
C MET A 133 12.65 -2.73 3.08
N GLY A 134 11.84 -3.54 2.39
CA GLY A 134 10.43 -3.23 2.13
C GLY A 134 9.51 -3.33 3.35
N LYS A 135 10.00 -3.86 4.49
CA LYS A 135 9.19 -4.22 5.66
C LYS A 135 9.76 -3.66 6.98
N GLY A 136 10.42 -2.49 6.91
CA GLY A 136 11.07 -1.86 8.07
C GLY A 136 10.11 -1.51 9.21
N ARG A 137 9.00 -0.83 8.92
CA ARG A 137 7.89 -0.58 9.88
C ARG A 137 8.37 -0.04 11.23
N LEU A 138 9.33 0.88 11.21
CA LEU A 138 9.94 1.40 12.43
C LEU A 138 8.90 2.19 13.22
N GLY A 139 8.76 1.82 14.48
CA GLY A 139 7.69 2.29 15.38
C GLY A 139 6.99 1.10 16.03
N PHE A 140 6.84 -0.01 15.31
CA PHE A 140 6.34 -1.25 15.90
C PHE A 140 7.40 -1.94 16.77
N GLY A 141 6.99 -2.29 17.99
CA GLY A 141 7.62 -3.36 18.75
C GLY A 141 7.19 -4.74 18.23
N TYR A 142 7.71 -5.81 18.85
CA TYR A 142 7.39 -7.17 18.42
C TYR A 142 5.91 -7.55 18.65
N GLU A 143 5.33 -7.09 19.76
CA GLU A 143 3.90 -7.33 20.03
C GLU A 143 2.99 -6.58 19.07
N ASP A 144 3.39 -5.39 18.61
CA ASP A 144 2.66 -4.64 17.57
C ASP A 144 2.75 -5.37 16.23
N TYR A 145 3.95 -5.89 15.90
CA TYR A 145 4.17 -6.66 14.69
C TYR A 145 3.19 -7.84 14.60
N LYS A 146 3.09 -8.65 15.66
CA LYS A 146 2.18 -9.81 15.71
C LYS A 146 0.70 -9.42 15.62
N GLN A 147 0.37 -8.14 15.78
CA GLN A 147 -1.00 -7.67 15.80
C GLN A 147 -1.43 -7.01 14.49
N TYR A 148 -0.60 -6.15 13.90
CA TYR A 148 -1.07 -5.16 12.94
C TYR A 148 -0.55 -5.34 11.50
N VAL A 149 0.39 -6.27 11.25
CA VAL A 149 0.97 -6.43 9.92
C VAL A 149 0.13 -7.36 9.02
N PRO A 150 0.08 -7.11 7.70
CA PRO A 150 -0.75 -7.87 6.76
C PRO A 150 -0.39 -9.36 6.70
N GLU A 151 0.90 -9.72 6.79
CA GLU A 151 1.35 -11.12 6.70
C GLU A 151 0.91 -12.01 7.86
N VAL A 152 0.50 -11.42 8.99
CA VAL A 152 -0.10 -12.16 10.10
C VAL A 152 -1.55 -12.55 9.77
N ALA A 153 -2.24 -11.76 8.93
CA ALA A 153 -3.59 -12.04 8.42
C ALA A 153 -4.64 -12.27 9.53
N ILE A 154 -4.59 -11.47 10.60
CA ILE A 154 -5.60 -11.49 11.66
C ILE A 154 -6.58 -10.35 11.43
N ALA A 155 -7.86 -10.67 11.24
CA ALA A 155 -8.94 -9.69 11.20
C ALA A 155 -9.19 -9.12 12.61
N ARG A 156 -9.46 -7.82 12.71
CA ARG A 156 -9.62 -7.10 13.98
C ARG A 156 -10.72 -6.05 13.93
N LYS A 157 -11.33 -5.82 15.08
CA LYS A 157 -12.23 -4.69 15.30
C LYS A 157 -11.43 -3.41 15.52
N LEU A 158 -11.86 -2.31 14.92
CA LEU A 158 -11.25 -0.99 15.11
C LEU A 158 -11.99 -0.19 16.19
N PRO A 159 -11.31 0.56 17.08
CA PRO A 159 -11.95 1.47 18.02
C PRO A 159 -12.45 2.72 17.29
N TRP A 160 -13.68 3.12 17.57
CA TRP A 160 -14.30 4.31 16.99
C TRP A 160 -14.39 5.45 17.98
N PHE A 161 -14.26 6.66 17.44
CA PHE A 161 -14.21 7.89 18.21
C PHE A 161 -15.14 8.94 17.60
N ALA A 162 -15.69 9.79 18.47
CA ALA A 162 -16.32 11.04 18.09
C ALA A 162 -15.29 12.16 18.16
N VAL A 163 -15.23 12.97 17.11
CA VAL A 163 -14.35 14.15 17.01
C VAL A 163 -15.19 15.37 16.69
N HIS A 164 -15.06 16.40 17.52
CA HIS A 164 -15.81 17.63 17.38
C HIS A 164 -15.42 18.37 16.09
N LYS A 165 -16.42 18.95 15.39
CA LYS A 165 -16.23 19.65 14.11
C LYS A 165 -15.33 20.89 14.19
N SER A 166 -15.05 21.40 15.39
CA SER A 166 -14.03 22.45 15.58
C SER A 166 -12.60 21.97 15.26
N LEU A 167 -12.36 20.65 15.30
CA LEU A 167 -11.06 20.03 15.00
C LEU A 167 -11.05 19.32 13.66
N ALA A 168 -12.19 18.76 13.25
CA ALA A 168 -12.32 17.87 12.12
C ALA A 168 -12.99 18.53 10.91
N VAL A 169 -12.42 18.31 9.73
CA VAL A 169 -12.97 18.76 8.45
C VAL A 169 -13.37 17.53 7.63
N LEU A 170 -14.62 17.51 7.19
CA LEU A 170 -15.18 16.50 6.31
C LEU A 170 -15.10 16.97 4.85
N SER A 171 -14.69 16.07 3.95
CA SER A 171 -14.78 16.26 2.49
C SER A 171 -15.45 15.03 1.88
N LEU A 172 -16.33 15.24 0.90
CA LEU A 172 -17.17 14.22 0.28
C LEU A 172 -17.34 14.52 -1.22
N ILE A 173 -17.56 13.49 -2.02
CA ILE A 173 -18.06 13.64 -3.39
C ILE A 173 -19.49 14.21 -3.41
N GLN A 174 -19.92 14.81 -4.52
CA GLN A 174 -21.26 15.34 -4.71
C GLN A 174 -22.31 14.22 -4.59
N GLY A 175 -23.40 14.51 -3.88
CA GLY A 175 -24.52 13.59 -3.68
C GLY A 175 -24.34 12.56 -2.56
N LEU A 176 -23.14 12.47 -1.97
CA LEU A 176 -22.89 11.63 -0.80
C LEU A 176 -23.05 12.43 0.48
N THR A 177 -23.64 11.82 1.51
CA THR A 177 -23.79 12.43 2.84
C THR A 177 -23.01 11.66 3.89
N CYS A 178 -22.74 12.32 5.02
CA CYS A 178 -22.09 11.71 6.17
C CYS A 178 -22.88 10.48 6.68
N ASP A 179 -24.21 10.60 6.73
CA ASP A 179 -25.11 9.50 7.11
C ASP A 179 -25.01 8.31 6.16
N CYS A 180 -24.86 8.54 4.84
CA CYS A 180 -24.65 7.45 3.88
C CYS A 180 -23.35 6.67 4.18
N ILE A 181 -22.25 7.39 4.45
CA ILE A 181 -20.96 6.77 4.79
C ILE A 181 -21.07 5.93 6.06
N TYR A 182 -21.65 6.49 7.12
CA TYR A 182 -21.75 5.80 8.40
C TYR A 182 -22.70 4.61 8.34
N LYS A 183 -23.85 4.73 7.68
CA LYS A 183 -24.76 3.58 7.51
C LYS A 183 -24.12 2.45 6.72
N LYS A 184 -23.37 2.75 5.66
CA LYS A 184 -22.65 1.73 4.87
C LYS A 184 -21.45 1.14 5.61
N THR A 185 -20.78 1.90 6.47
CA THR A 185 -19.58 1.44 7.19
C THR A 185 -19.90 0.72 8.51
N LEU A 186 -20.92 1.17 9.24
CA LEU A 186 -21.24 0.72 10.61
C LEU A 186 -22.54 -0.08 10.70
N GLY A 187 -23.43 0.06 9.71
CA GLY A 187 -24.83 -0.34 9.83
C GLY A 187 -25.65 0.64 10.67
N GLU A 188 -26.98 0.62 10.51
CA GLU A 188 -27.87 1.57 11.18
C GLU A 188 -27.85 1.44 12.71
N GLY A 189 -27.71 0.22 13.23
CA GLY A 189 -27.72 -0.06 14.66
C GLY A 189 -26.54 0.57 15.41
N GLN A 190 -25.31 0.31 14.95
CA GLN A 190 -24.10 0.86 15.56
C GLN A 190 -24.02 2.38 15.38
N TYR A 191 -24.43 2.89 14.22
CA TYR A 191 -24.49 4.34 14.00
C TYR A 191 -25.45 5.04 14.98
N LYS A 192 -26.61 4.42 15.28
CA LYS A 192 -27.53 4.91 16.32
C LYS A 192 -26.93 4.82 17.73
N SER A 193 -26.19 3.74 18.03
CA SER A 193 -25.46 3.58 19.31
C SER A 193 -24.52 4.75 19.54
N PHE A 194 -23.73 5.14 18.54
CA PHE A 194 -22.77 6.24 18.65
C PHE A 194 -23.44 7.58 18.99
N LYS A 195 -24.58 7.89 18.33
CA LYS A 195 -25.37 9.09 18.64
C LYS A 195 -25.90 9.06 20.08
N ASN A 196 -26.37 7.91 20.55
CA ASN A 196 -26.85 7.74 21.92
C ASN A 196 -25.72 7.91 22.96
N ILE A 197 -24.51 7.44 22.69
CA ILE A 197 -23.35 7.64 23.59
C ILE A 197 -23.09 9.14 23.80
N LEU A 198 -23.15 9.95 22.75
CA LEU A 198 -23.00 11.40 22.86
C LEU A 198 -24.17 12.05 23.61
N MET A 199 -25.39 11.69 23.27
CA MET A 199 -26.60 12.20 23.95
C MET A 199 -26.57 11.91 25.47
N ASN A 200 -26.18 10.70 25.87
CA ASN A 200 -26.07 10.31 27.28
C ASN A 200 -25.01 11.11 28.05
N LYS A 201 -24.08 11.77 27.33
CA LYS A 201 -23.09 12.69 27.89
C LYS A 201 -23.51 14.16 27.82
N GLY A 202 -24.74 14.44 27.37
CA GLY A 202 -25.24 15.80 27.17
C GLY A 202 -24.64 16.51 25.97
N LEU A 203 -24.06 15.78 25.02
CA LEU A 203 -23.43 16.33 23.81
C LEU A 203 -24.38 16.21 22.61
N ASP A 204 -24.37 17.23 21.74
CA ASP A 204 -25.09 17.17 20.47
C ASP A 204 -24.32 16.35 19.44
N SER A 205 -24.88 15.23 19.02
CA SER A 205 -24.29 14.36 17.99
C SER A 205 -24.05 15.05 16.65
N GLN A 206 -24.77 16.15 16.34
CA GLN A 206 -24.57 16.89 15.10
C GLN A 206 -23.27 17.69 15.09
N GLU A 207 -22.67 17.98 16.25
CA GLU A 207 -21.40 18.71 16.37
C GLU A 207 -20.17 17.81 16.23
N TYR A 208 -20.37 16.50 16.02
CA TYR A 208 -19.30 15.50 15.96
C TYR A 208 -19.29 14.76 14.63
N LEU A 209 -18.10 14.32 14.25
CA LEU A 209 -17.85 13.34 13.20
C LEU A 209 -17.34 12.06 13.84
N PHE A 210 -17.69 10.91 13.27
CA PHE A 210 -17.23 9.60 13.71
C PHE A 210 -16.11 9.10 12.79
N LEU A 211 -15.03 8.59 13.37
CA LEU A 211 -14.00 7.88 12.63
C LEU A 211 -13.32 6.81 13.50
N PRO A 212 -12.81 5.73 12.91
CA PRO A 212 -11.95 4.81 13.61
C PRO A 212 -10.54 5.38 13.73
N ILE A 213 -9.83 4.97 14.76
CA ILE A 213 -8.40 5.25 14.93
C ILE A 213 -7.67 3.93 14.98
N HIS A 214 -6.54 3.81 14.28
CA HIS A 214 -5.73 2.59 14.35
C HIS A 214 -5.30 2.37 15.82
N PRO A 215 -5.48 1.18 16.43
CA PRO A 215 -5.18 0.95 17.85
C PRO A 215 -3.76 1.37 18.25
N TRP A 216 -2.75 1.02 17.44
CA TRP A 216 -1.38 1.49 17.64
C TRP A 216 -1.25 3.03 17.60
N GLN A 217 -1.92 3.70 16.66
CA GLN A 217 -1.89 5.16 16.54
C GLN A 217 -2.53 5.82 17.75
N TRP A 218 -3.64 5.25 18.27
CA TRP A 218 -4.27 5.70 19.50
C TRP A 218 -3.30 5.65 20.69
N SER A 219 -2.68 4.49 20.92
CA SER A 219 -1.82 4.25 22.10
C SER A 219 -0.49 5.01 22.03
N ASN A 220 0.07 5.23 20.84
CA ASN A 220 1.42 5.79 20.69
C ASN A 220 1.44 7.28 20.33
N TRP A 221 0.36 7.81 19.76
CA TRP A 221 0.32 9.19 19.29
C TRP A 221 -0.89 9.95 19.80
N ILE A 222 -2.10 9.45 19.58
CA ILE A 222 -3.30 10.28 19.81
C ILE A 222 -3.57 10.49 21.30
N SER A 223 -3.57 9.43 22.11
CA SER A 223 -3.86 9.54 23.55
C SER A 223 -2.86 10.44 24.30
N LEU A 224 -1.62 10.54 23.80
CA LEU A 224 -0.55 11.35 24.37
C LEU A 224 -0.57 12.80 23.90
N ASN A 225 -0.96 13.06 22.64
CA ASN A 225 -0.85 14.38 22.01
C ASN A 225 -2.19 15.14 21.86
N TYR A 226 -3.31 14.55 22.29
CA TYR A 226 -4.65 15.16 22.27
C TYR A 226 -5.30 15.21 23.66
N ALA A 227 -4.49 15.23 24.73
CA ALA A 227 -4.98 15.13 26.10
C ALA A 227 -5.99 16.25 26.46
N LEU A 228 -5.74 17.48 25.99
CA LEU A 228 -6.66 18.60 26.18
C LEU A 228 -7.99 18.35 25.46
N GLU A 229 -7.94 17.97 24.19
CA GLU A 229 -9.12 17.70 23.37
C GLU A 229 -9.95 16.52 23.92
N ILE A 230 -9.28 15.52 24.51
CA ILE A 230 -9.95 14.43 25.22
C ILE A 230 -10.64 14.94 26.49
N SER A 231 -9.95 15.75 27.30
CA SER A 231 -10.52 16.30 28.55
C SER A 231 -11.71 17.23 28.29
N GLU A 232 -11.69 17.96 27.18
CA GLU A 232 -12.77 18.86 26.72
C GLU A 232 -13.87 18.12 25.94
N GLN A 233 -13.82 16.78 25.89
CA GLN A 233 -14.74 15.92 25.14
C GLN A 233 -14.80 16.20 23.63
N LYS A 234 -13.84 16.93 23.07
CA LYS A 234 -13.69 17.15 21.62
C LYS A 234 -13.17 15.93 20.88
N LEU A 235 -12.54 14.99 21.59
CA LEU A 235 -12.14 13.67 21.08
C LEU A 235 -12.54 12.62 22.12
N LEU A 236 -13.48 11.75 21.76
CA LEU A 236 -14.10 10.82 22.70
C LEU A 236 -14.16 9.41 22.11
N PHE A 237 -13.71 8.42 22.88
CA PHE A 237 -13.95 7.01 22.54
C PHE A 237 -15.45 6.67 22.63
N LEU A 238 -15.95 5.99 21.61
CA LEU A 238 -17.33 5.51 21.53
C LEU A 238 -17.38 4.03 21.93
N GLU A 239 -17.09 3.15 20.99
CA GLU A 239 -17.06 1.70 21.18
C GLU A 239 -16.18 1.04 20.09
N MET A 240 -15.98 -0.27 20.18
CA MET A 240 -15.34 -1.04 19.12
C MET A 240 -16.31 -1.27 17.95
N SER A 241 -15.80 -1.32 16.72
CA SER A 241 -16.62 -1.67 15.56
C SER A 241 -17.24 -3.05 15.71
N ASN A 242 -18.46 -3.22 15.20
CA ASN A 242 -19.06 -4.54 15.08
C ASN A 242 -18.41 -5.38 13.98
N HIS A 243 -17.83 -4.72 12.98
CA HIS A 243 -17.17 -5.35 11.85
C HIS A 243 -15.70 -5.67 12.17
N GLU A 244 -15.20 -6.72 11.52
CA GLU A 244 -13.79 -7.12 11.57
C GLU A 244 -13.08 -6.75 10.27
N TYR A 245 -11.87 -6.24 10.40
CA TYR A 245 -11.10 -5.69 9.30
C TYR A 245 -9.74 -6.37 9.17
N LEU A 246 -9.32 -6.63 7.93
CA LEU A 246 -8.01 -7.16 7.61
C LEU A 246 -7.11 -6.04 7.04
N PRO A 247 -5.90 -5.82 7.59
CA PRO A 247 -4.96 -4.84 7.03
C PRO A 247 -4.44 -5.32 5.67
N LEU A 248 -4.51 -4.46 4.66
CA LEU A 248 -3.95 -4.67 3.33
C LEU A 248 -2.44 -4.42 3.33
N GLN A 249 -1.78 -4.62 2.17
CA GLN A 249 -0.32 -4.47 2.03
C GLN A 249 0.22 -3.10 2.49
N SER A 250 -0.58 -2.04 2.38
CA SER A 250 -0.23 -0.71 2.87
C SER A 250 -0.19 -0.59 4.40
N ILE A 251 -0.55 -1.67 5.13
CA ILE A 251 -0.66 -1.82 6.60
C ILE A 251 -1.82 -1.02 7.21
N ARG A 252 -2.00 0.22 6.77
CA ARG A 252 -2.94 1.19 7.32
C ARG A 252 -4.28 1.29 6.56
N THR A 253 -4.43 0.53 5.48
CA THR A 253 -5.70 0.41 4.75
C THR A 253 -6.33 -0.92 5.11
N PHE A 254 -7.61 -0.89 5.44
CA PHE A 254 -8.35 -1.99 6.00
C PHE A 254 -9.48 -2.40 5.06
N SER A 255 -9.52 -3.69 4.71
CA SER A 255 -10.68 -4.31 4.06
C SER A 255 -11.62 -4.85 5.11
N ASP A 256 -12.91 -4.63 4.93
CA ASP A 256 -13.94 -5.21 5.77
C ASP A 256 -14.13 -6.70 5.44
N MET A 257 -14.12 -7.55 6.48
CA MET A 257 -14.30 -9.00 6.36
C MET A 257 -15.72 -9.44 6.75
N THR A 258 -16.51 -8.54 7.35
CA THR A 258 -17.91 -8.76 7.75
C THR A 258 -18.85 -8.42 6.61
N ASP A 259 -18.64 -7.27 5.95
CA ASP A 259 -19.31 -6.87 4.71
C ASP A 259 -18.27 -6.45 3.67
N LYS A 260 -17.99 -7.34 2.73
CA LYS A 260 -17.00 -7.12 1.67
C LYS A 260 -17.33 -5.95 0.74
N THR A 261 -18.59 -5.52 0.68
CA THR A 261 -19.06 -4.40 -0.15
C THR A 261 -18.89 -3.04 0.53
N ALA A 262 -18.61 -3.04 1.83
CA ALA A 262 -18.32 -1.86 2.63
C ALA A 262 -17.03 -1.17 2.17
N TYR A 263 -16.87 0.10 2.54
CA TYR A 263 -15.70 0.88 2.16
C TYR A 263 -14.42 0.33 2.78
N HIS A 264 -13.32 0.37 2.02
CA HIS A 264 -12.01 0.27 2.62
C HIS A 264 -11.72 1.51 3.46
N ILE A 265 -11.11 1.31 4.62
CA ILE A 265 -10.78 2.39 5.56
C ILE A 265 -9.27 2.60 5.59
N LYS A 266 -8.78 3.78 5.21
CA LYS A 266 -7.36 4.15 5.27
C LYS A 266 -7.13 5.12 6.42
N LEU A 267 -6.19 4.76 7.31
CA LEU A 267 -5.91 5.48 8.55
C LEU A 267 -4.47 6.02 8.58
N PRO A 268 -4.21 7.08 9.35
CA PRO A 268 -2.85 7.42 9.77
C PRO A 268 -2.23 6.32 10.63
N LEU A 269 -0.96 6.04 10.39
CA LEU A 269 -0.15 5.12 11.16
C LEU A 269 1.29 5.65 11.17
N SER A 270 1.70 6.32 12.25
CA SER A 270 2.99 7.03 12.33
C SER A 270 4.20 6.10 12.52
N ILE A 271 4.32 5.08 11.66
CA ILE A 271 5.50 4.23 11.50
C ILE A 271 6.29 4.67 10.26
N LEU A 272 7.61 4.55 10.30
CA LEU A 272 8.45 4.72 9.11
C LEU A 272 8.50 3.39 8.34
N ASN A 273 8.06 3.38 7.09
CA ASN A 273 8.17 2.21 6.24
C ASN A 273 8.52 2.62 4.82
N THR A 274 9.57 2.04 4.24
CA THR A 274 10.14 2.40 2.93
C THR A 274 10.42 3.91 2.83
N ALA A 275 11.20 4.42 3.78
CA ALA A 275 11.65 5.82 3.85
C ALA A 275 10.57 6.92 4.07
N VAL A 276 9.30 6.56 4.30
CA VAL A 276 8.24 7.54 4.56
C VAL A 276 7.41 7.17 5.80
N TYR A 277 7.03 8.19 6.58
CA TYR A 277 6.08 8.01 7.68
C TYR A 277 4.69 7.82 7.10
N ARG A 278 3.94 6.85 7.60
CA ARG A 278 2.63 6.47 7.04
C ARG A 278 1.47 7.32 7.60
N GLY A 279 1.63 8.64 7.56
CA GLY A 279 0.59 9.63 7.88
C GLY A 279 -0.50 9.75 6.81
N LEU A 280 -1.52 10.56 7.07
CA LEU A 280 -2.52 10.95 6.08
C LEU A 280 -2.42 12.47 5.81
N PRO A 281 -1.91 12.91 4.65
CA PRO A 281 -1.65 14.33 4.40
C PRO A 281 -2.91 15.20 4.40
N ASN A 282 -3.02 16.11 5.37
CA ASN A 282 -4.24 16.91 5.59
C ASN A 282 -4.73 17.64 4.33
N LYS A 283 -3.83 18.36 3.64
CA LYS A 283 -4.15 19.11 2.42
C LYS A 283 -4.61 18.17 1.30
N ARG A 284 -3.87 17.08 1.03
CA ARG A 284 -4.21 16.13 -0.05
C ARG A 284 -5.51 15.42 0.26
N ASN A 285 -5.64 14.86 1.47
CA ASN A 285 -6.82 14.14 1.92
C ASN A 285 -8.11 14.97 1.80
N PHE A 286 -8.04 16.28 2.05
CA PHE A 286 -9.17 17.18 1.82
C PHE A 286 -9.64 17.21 0.34
N PHE A 287 -8.72 17.12 -0.62
CA PHE A 287 -8.99 17.13 -2.06
C PHE A 287 -9.24 15.75 -2.68
N ALA A 288 -9.01 14.65 -1.95
CA ALA A 288 -9.11 13.30 -2.48
C ALA A 288 -10.51 12.98 -3.07
N PRO A 289 -11.64 13.38 -2.44
CA PRO A 289 -12.97 13.20 -3.03
C PRO A 289 -13.16 13.97 -4.35
N GLN A 290 -12.68 15.21 -4.43
CA GLN A 290 -12.82 16.04 -5.63
C GLN A 290 -11.99 15.50 -6.80
N ILE A 291 -10.79 14.97 -6.52
CA ILE A 291 -9.97 14.30 -7.53
C ILE A 291 -10.66 13.01 -8.00
N SER A 292 -11.20 12.22 -7.07
CA SER A 292 -11.93 10.99 -7.40
C SER A 292 -13.16 11.28 -8.26
N GLU A 293 -13.96 12.28 -7.89
CA GLU A 293 -15.12 12.72 -8.66
C GLU A 293 -14.74 13.19 -10.07
N TRP A 294 -13.64 13.93 -10.20
CA TRP A 294 -13.12 14.38 -11.49
C TRP A 294 -12.74 13.22 -12.40
N LEU A 295 -11.97 12.25 -11.90
CA LEU A 295 -11.56 11.07 -12.67
C LEU A 295 -12.77 10.19 -13.03
N LEU A 296 -13.68 9.97 -12.09
CA LEU A 296 -14.90 9.18 -12.32
C LEU A 296 -15.82 9.86 -13.35
N ARG A 297 -15.90 11.20 -13.33
CA ARG A 297 -16.66 11.95 -14.34
C ARG A 297 -16.04 11.83 -15.72
N ILE A 298 -14.71 11.91 -15.84
CA ILE A 298 -14.02 11.67 -17.12
C ILE A 298 -14.34 10.27 -17.63
N LEU A 299 -14.14 9.24 -16.79
CA LEU A 299 -14.42 7.85 -17.15
C LEU A 299 -15.89 7.66 -17.59
N LYS A 300 -16.84 8.24 -16.87
CA LYS A 300 -18.27 8.15 -17.18
C LYS A 300 -18.65 8.79 -18.52
N ASN A 301 -17.92 9.82 -18.96
CA ASN A 301 -18.25 10.60 -20.15
C ASN A 301 -17.44 10.22 -21.39
N ASP A 302 -16.39 9.40 -21.25
CA ASP A 302 -15.57 8.94 -22.37
C ASP A 302 -15.89 7.49 -22.73
N GLN A 303 -16.41 7.31 -23.95
CA GLN A 303 -16.81 5.99 -24.44
C GLN A 303 -15.62 5.05 -24.62
N GLN A 304 -14.46 5.53 -25.08
CA GLN A 304 -13.31 4.67 -25.35
C GLN A 304 -12.69 4.18 -24.04
N LEU A 305 -12.65 5.01 -22.99
CA LEU A 305 -12.29 4.58 -21.63
C LEU A 305 -13.26 3.53 -21.11
N GLN A 306 -14.57 3.72 -21.28
CA GLN A 306 -15.56 2.73 -20.86
C GLN A 306 -15.39 1.39 -21.58
N GLU A 307 -15.07 1.42 -22.89
CA GLU A 307 -14.78 0.22 -23.68
C GLU A 307 -13.54 -0.54 -23.20
N THR A 308 -12.58 0.13 -22.54
CA THR A 308 -11.46 -0.59 -21.89
C THR A 308 -11.88 -1.41 -20.67
N GLY A 309 -13.04 -1.08 -20.06
CA GLY A 309 -13.54 -1.71 -18.85
C GLY A 309 -12.76 -1.38 -17.58
N VAL A 310 -11.85 -0.39 -17.60
CA VAL A 310 -11.08 0.03 -16.41
C VAL A 310 -12.01 0.45 -15.27
N VAL A 311 -11.65 0.05 -14.05
CA VAL A 311 -12.37 0.41 -12.82
C VAL A 311 -11.50 1.35 -11.99
N LEU A 312 -12.10 2.43 -11.48
CA LEU A 312 -11.45 3.36 -10.57
C LEU A 312 -12.09 3.25 -9.18
N LEU A 313 -11.33 2.85 -8.17
CA LEU A 313 -11.81 2.82 -6.78
C LEU A 313 -11.69 4.21 -6.16
N GLY A 314 -12.79 4.96 -6.20
CA GLY A 314 -12.86 6.33 -5.70
C GLY A 314 -12.61 6.45 -4.20
N GLU A 315 -11.91 7.52 -3.80
CA GLU A 315 -11.70 7.95 -2.42
C GLU A 315 -12.85 8.90 -2.05
N LEU A 316 -14.00 8.32 -1.72
CA LEU A 316 -15.30 9.01 -1.77
C LEU A 316 -15.53 10.00 -0.62
N ALA A 317 -14.87 9.77 0.51
CA ALA A 317 -15.03 10.56 1.71
C ALA A 317 -13.74 10.62 2.50
N THR A 318 -13.47 11.77 3.11
CA THR A 318 -12.34 11.94 4.01
C THR A 318 -12.71 12.79 5.22
N VAL A 319 -12.15 12.43 6.37
CA VAL A 319 -12.11 13.28 7.56
C VAL A 319 -10.65 13.56 7.87
N THR A 320 -10.32 14.83 8.02
CA THR A 320 -8.99 15.31 8.42
C THR A 320 -9.13 16.01 9.77
N VAL A 321 -8.29 15.67 10.75
CA VAL A 321 -8.35 16.27 12.09
C VAL A 321 -7.08 17.06 12.36
N LYS A 322 -7.24 18.33 12.71
CA LYS A 322 -6.13 19.22 13.05
C LYS A 322 -5.43 18.76 14.33
N GLN A 323 -4.13 19.04 14.44
CA GLN A 323 -3.40 18.94 15.70
C GLN A 323 -3.21 20.35 16.28
N PRO A 324 -3.93 20.73 17.35
CA PRO A 324 -4.02 22.13 17.80
C PRO A 324 -2.73 22.80 18.27
N ALA A 325 -1.65 22.04 18.52
CA ALA A 325 -0.35 22.56 18.91
C ALA A 325 0.63 22.60 17.72
N PHE A 326 0.83 21.48 17.02
CA PHE A 326 1.73 21.36 15.89
C PHE A 326 1.29 22.19 14.69
N ASP A 327 -0.01 22.28 14.41
CA ASP A 327 -0.52 23.06 13.27
C ASP A 327 -0.34 24.58 13.47
N LYS A 328 0.02 25.04 14.68
CA LYS A 328 0.38 26.45 14.95
C LYS A 328 1.84 26.76 14.69
N LEU A 329 2.69 25.74 14.54
CA LEU A 329 4.10 25.93 14.21
C LEU A 329 4.23 26.34 12.73
N SER A 330 5.24 27.14 12.40
CA SER A 330 5.40 27.69 11.05
C SER A 330 5.72 26.65 9.97
N SER A 331 6.47 25.60 10.33
CA SER A 331 6.86 24.53 9.41
C SER A 331 7.19 23.24 10.17
N PRO A 332 6.24 22.66 10.91
CA PRO A 332 6.46 21.37 11.57
C PRO A 332 6.74 20.29 10.50
N PRO A 333 7.65 19.34 10.78
CA PRO A 333 7.80 18.18 9.91
C PRO A 333 6.47 17.43 9.74
N TYR A 334 6.17 16.97 8.52
CA TYR A 334 4.86 16.44 8.15
C TYR A 334 4.38 15.28 9.05
N GLN A 335 5.31 14.47 9.58
CA GLN A 335 4.96 13.35 10.46
C GLN A 335 4.25 13.78 11.75
N PHE A 336 4.28 15.07 12.12
CA PHE A 336 3.56 15.63 13.26
C PHE A 336 2.22 16.28 12.90
N THR A 337 1.95 16.53 11.61
CA THR A 337 0.70 17.16 11.17
C THR A 337 -0.26 16.18 10.51
N GLU A 338 0.21 14.98 10.16
CA GLU A 338 -0.57 13.95 9.45
C GLU A 338 -1.06 12.81 10.38
N LEU A 339 -1.44 13.16 11.62
CA LEU A 339 -1.62 12.20 12.72
C LEU A 339 -3.01 11.57 12.83
N LEU A 340 -4.08 12.29 12.46
CA LEU A 340 -5.46 11.86 12.73
C LEU A 340 -6.41 12.20 11.57
N GLY A 341 -7.14 11.18 11.12
CA GLY A 341 -8.06 11.28 10.00
C GLY A 341 -8.51 9.90 9.54
N CYS A 342 -9.37 9.89 8.53
CA CYS A 342 -9.90 8.67 7.93
C CYS A 342 -10.24 8.95 6.46
N LEU A 343 -9.97 7.99 5.59
CA LEU A 343 -10.39 8.00 4.19
C LEU A 343 -11.20 6.73 3.92
N TRP A 344 -12.37 6.91 3.32
CA TRP A 344 -13.22 5.80 2.85
C TRP A 344 -13.07 5.68 1.35
N ARG A 345 -12.61 4.51 0.91
CA ARG A 345 -12.45 4.15 -0.49
C ARG A 345 -13.45 3.09 -0.88
N ASP A 346 -13.95 3.16 -2.10
CA ASP A 346 -14.83 2.14 -2.64
C ASP A 346 -14.19 0.74 -2.63
N SER A 347 -15.02 -0.29 -2.43
CA SER A 347 -14.56 -1.68 -2.46
C SER A 347 -14.63 -2.20 -3.90
N VAL A 348 -13.60 -2.96 -4.28
CA VAL A 348 -13.56 -3.64 -5.58
C VAL A 348 -14.65 -4.71 -5.71
N GLU A 349 -15.17 -5.20 -4.58
CA GLU A 349 -16.22 -6.22 -4.53
C GLU A 349 -17.54 -5.69 -5.12
N ASN A 350 -17.72 -4.36 -5.21
CA ASN A 350 -18.84 -3.71 -5.88
C ASN A 350 -18.77 -3.77 -7.42
N TYR A 351 -17.66 -4.26 -7.99
CA TYR A 351 -17.37 -4.23 -9.44
C TYR A 351 -17.14 -5.61 -10.06
N ILE A 352 -17.31 -6.68 -9.28
CA ILE A 352 -17.12 -8.06 -9.71
C ILE A 352 -18.44 -8.83 -9.64
N THR A 353 -18.56 -9.86 -10.48
CA THR A 353 -19.64 -10.86 -10.42
C THR A 353 -19.18 -12.10 -9.66
N ASP A 354 -20.09 -12.99 -9.27
CA ASP A 354 -19.78 -14.24 -8.54
C ASP A 354 -18.73 -15.15 -9.23
N ASN A 355 -18.61 -15.10 -10.56
CA ASN A 355 -17.64 -15.87 -11.32
C ASN A 355 -16.26 -15.20 -11.43
N GLN A 356 -16.15 -13.94 -11.00
CA GLN A 356 -14.94 -13.15 -11.09
C GLN A 356 -14.20 -13.14 -9.76
N LYS A 357 -12.87 -13.08 -9.85
CA LYS A 357 -11.97 -12.92 -8.70
C LYS A 357 -11.06 -11.74 -8.95
N VAL A 358 -10.58 -11.15 -7.87
CA VAL A 358 -9.66 -10.02 -7.90
C VAL A 358 -8.38 -10.37 -7.16
N ILE A 359 -7.25 -10.02 -7.76
CA ILE A 359 -5.93 -10.12 -7.12
C ILE A 359 -5.18 -8.80 -7.32
N SER A 360 -4.39 -8.39 -6.33
CA SER A 360 -3.35 -7.36 -6.56
C SER A 360 -2.42 -7.82 -7.68
N GLN A 361 -2.01 -6.89 -8.56
CA GLN A 361 -1.03 -7.25 -9.59
C GLN A 361 0.34 -7.63 -9.00
N ALA A 362 0.63 -7.28 -7.74
CA ALA A 362 1.79 -7.79 -7.02
C ALA A 362 1.74 -9.33 -6.85
N ALA A 363 0.56 -9.95 -6.89
CA ALA A 363 0.41 -11.39 -6.85
C ALA A 363 0.97 -12.08 -8.11
N LEU A 364 1.03 -11.40 -9.26
CA LEU A 364 1.51 -11.99 -10.51
C LEU A 364 3.01 -12.34 -10.48
N ILE A 365 3.76 -11.70 -9.59
CA ILE A 365 5.19 -11.98 -9.36
C ILE A 365 5.43 -12.66 -8.00
N HIS A 366 4.36 -13.06 -7.32
CA HIS A 366 4.45 -13.76 -6.05
C HIS A 366 5.11 -15.12 -6.22
N LYS A 367 5.97 -15.44 -5.25
CA LYS A 367 6.50 -16.79 -5.05
C LYS A 367 6.16 -17.26 -3.65
N ASP A 368 5.65 -18.48 -3.57
CA ASP A 368 5.45 -19.14 -2.30
C ASP A 368 6.80 -19.62 -1.71
N ARG A 369 6.73 -20.34 -0.58
CA ARG A 369 7.92 -20.86 0.12
C ARG A 369 8.66 -21.97 -0.63
N HIS A 370 8.03 -22.57 -1.65
CA HIS A 370 8.60 -23.60 -2.50
C HIS A 370 9.22 -23.01 -3.78
N ASP A 371 9.36 -21.67 -3.83
CA ASP A 371 9.80 -20.91 -5.01
C ASP A 371 8.88 -21.10 -6.24
N ASP A 372 7.63 -21.53 -6.03
CA ASP A 372 6.63 -21.67 -7.08
C ASP A 372 5.89 -20.35 -7.33
N PHE A 373 5.68 -19.99 -8.59
CA PHE A 373 5.07 -18.72 -8.98
C PHE A 373 3.55 -18.83 -9.12
N LEU A 374 2.82 -17.78 -8.73
CA LEU A 374 1.35 -17.75 -8.88
C LEU A 374 0.89 -17.62 -10.33
N LEU A 375 1.56 -16.79 -11.14
CA LEU A 375 1.14 -16.50 -12.52
C LEU A 375 0.99 -17.74 -13.41
N PRO A 376 1.92 -18.74 -13.42
CA PRO A 376 1.73 -19.97 -14.17
C PRO A 376 0.41 -20.71 -13.87
N HIS A 377 -0.01 -20.78 -12.61
CA HIS A 377 -1.29 -21.40 -12.22
C HIS A 377 -2.49 -20.63 -12.76
N LEU A 378 -2.41 -19.29 -12.75
CA LEU A 378 -3.44 -18.43 -13.30
C LEU A 378 -3.57 -18.62 -14.82
N ILE A 379 -2.44 -18.70 -15.54
CA ILE A 379 -2.41 -18.96 -16.98
C ILE A 379 -2.96 -20.36 -17.28
N HIS A 380 -2.50 -21.39 -16.55
CA HIS A 380 -2.96 -22.76 -16.75
C HIS A 380 -4.49 -22.87 -16.61
N ARG A 381 -5.06 -22.24 -15.58
CA ARG A 381 -6.52 -22.26 -15.35
C ARG A 381 -7.31 -21.56 -16.46
N SER A 382 -6.72 -20.53 -17.06
CA SER A 382 -7.37 -19.78 -18.14
C SER A 382 -7.60 -20.62 -19.40
N GLY A 383 -6.90 -21.76 -19.53
CA GLY A 383 -6.90 -22.59 -20.73
C GLY A 383 -6.21 -21.93 -21.94
N LEU A 384 -5.64 -20.74 -21.77
CA LEU A 384 -4.93 -20.00 -22.81
C LEU A 384 -3.46 -20.40 -22.87
N THR A 385 -2.86 -20.25 -24.04
CA THR A 385 -1.40 -20.23 -24.13
C THR A 385 -0.84 -19.01 -23.40
N VAL A 386 0.43 -19.08 -22.99
CA VAL A 386 1.13 -17.95 -22.32
C VAL A 386 1.06 -16.67 -23.17
N VAL A 387 1.23 -16.78 -24.49
CA VAL A 387 1.23 -15.64 -25.40
C VAL A 387 -0.16 -15.00 -25.51
N GLU A 388 -1.22 -15.81 -25.59
CA GLU A 388 -2.60 -15.31 -25.63
C GLU A 388 -2.99 -14.63 -24.32
N TRP A 389 -2.58 -15.23 -23.19
CA TRP A 389 -2.80 -14.65 -21.87
C TRP A 389 -2.12 -13.28 -21.76
N LEU A 390 -0.84 -13.19 -22.13
CA LEU A 390 -0.08 -11.93 -22.10
C LEU A 390 -0.69 -10.86 -23.02
N LYS A 391 -1.14 -11.23 -24.23
CA LYS A 391 -1.85 -10.30 -25.12
C LYS A 391 -3.11 -9.75 -24.47
N LYS A 392 -3.91 -10.60 -23.81
CA LYS A 392 -5.11 -10.16 -23.07
C LYS A 392 -4.73 -9.27 -21.88
N PHE A 393 -3.75 -9.68 -21.09
CA PHE A 393 -3.26 -8.91 -19.95
C PHE A 393 -2.79 -7.51 -20.36
N PHE A 394 -1.96 -7.38 -21.40
CA PHE A 394 -1.51 -6.07 -21.86
C PHE A 394 -2.65 -5.22 -22.43
N LYS A 395 -3.61 -5.82 -23.15
CA LYS A 395 -4.81 -5.10 -23.61
C LYS A 395 -5.64 -4.58 -22.42
N VAL A 396 -5.80 -5.37 -21.37
CA VAL A 396 -6.59 -4.99 -20.18
C VAL A 396 -5.86 -3.94 -19.33
N CYS A 397 -4.54 -4.06 -19.16
CA CYS A 397 -3.78 -3.25 -18.20
C CYS A 397 -3.08 -2.05 -18.83
N VAL A 398 -2.58 -2.15 -20.06
CA VAL A 398 -1.76 -1.08 -20.67
C VAL A 398 -2.62 -0.11 -21.47
N THR A 399 -3.62 -0.60 -22.21
CA THR A 399 -4.50 0.24 -23.04
C THR A 399 -5.17 1.39 -22.25
N PRO A 400 -5.84 1.16 -21.11
CA PRO A 400 -6.44 2.27 -20.36
C PRO A 400 -5.39 3.29 -19.89
N LEU A 401 -4.22 2.85 -19.44
CA LEU A 401 -3.14 3.74 -18.98
C LEU A 401 -2.63 4.64 -20.10
N LEU A 402 -2.43 4.08 -21.31
CA LEU A 402 -2.02 4.88 -22.47
C LEU A 402 -3.10 5.87 -22.88
N TYR A 403 -4.38 5.49 -22.79
CA TYR A 403 -5.47 6.40 -23.11
C TYR A 403 -5.54 7.59 -22.13
N TRP A 404 -5.43 7.32 -20.83
CA TRP A 404 -5.33 8.36 -19.80
C TRP A 404 -4.14 9.30 -20.05
N LEU A 405 -2.98 8.75 -20.40
CA LEU A 405 -1.78 9.53 -20.69
C LEU A 405 -1.96 10.39 -21.95
N TYR A 406 -2.35 9.80 -23.09
CA TYR A 406 -2.34 10.50 -24.37
C TYR A 406 -3.54 11.43 -24.57
N ARG A 407 -4.72 11.07 -24.07
CA ARG A 407 -5.92 11.90 -24.23
C ARG A 407 -6.07 12.93 -23.12
N TYR A 408 -5.69 12.57 -21.90
CA TYR A 408 -5.92 13.42 -20.74
C TYR A 408 -4.65 13.92 -20.08
N GLY A 409 -3.45 13.49 -20.48
CA GLY A 409 -2.23 13.88 -19.78
C GLY A 409 -2.20 13.40 -18.32
N ILE A 410 -2.95 12.35 -17.99
CA ILE A 410 -3.06 11.83 -16.62
C ILE A 410 -2.22 10.55 -16.52
N VAL A 411 -1.28 10.55 -15.58
CA VAL A 411 -0.41 9.43 -15.27
C VAL A 411 -0.80 8.87 -13.92
N PHE A 412 -1.05 7.56 -13.85
CA PHE A 412 -1.20 6.84 -12.60
C PHE A 412 0.15 6.22 -12.18
N SER A 413 0.27 5.80 -10.93
CA SER A 413 1.36 4.93 -10.46
C SER A 413 0.85 3.49 -10.28
N PRO A 414 0.64 2.72 -11.38
CA PRO A 414 -0.04 1.43 -11.35
C PRO A 414 0.88 0.28 -10.89
N HIS A 415 1.74 0.51 -9.89
CA HIS A 415 2.55 -0.57 -9.33
C HIS A 415 1.66 -1.66 -8.70
N GLY A 416 2.25 -2.83 -8.43
CA GLY A 416 1.48 -4.03 -8.08
C GLY A 416 0.47 -3.84 -6.93
N GLU A 417 0.83 -3.07 -5.90
CA GLU A 417 -0.09 -2.74 -4.80
C GLU A 417 -1.23 -1.77 -5.18
N ASN A 418 -1.04 -0.86 -6.14
CA ASN A 418 -2.04 0.15 -6.53
C ASN A 418 -2.87 -0.22 -7.75
N SER A 419 -2.56 -1.35 -8.38
CA SER A 419 -3.35 -1.94 -9.46
C SER A 419 -3.82 -3.34 -9.10
N LEU A 420 -5.09 -3.63 -9.38
CA LEU A 420 -5.67 -4.97 -9.25
C LEU A 420 -6.03 -5.51 -10.63
N LEU A 421 -6.09 -6.84 -10.72
CA LEU A 421 -6.57 -7.56 -11.88
C LEU A 421 -7.84 -8.31 -11.50
N ILE A 422 -8.95 -7.95 -12.14
CA ILE A 422 -10.15 -8.78 -12.14
C ILE A 422 -9.97 -9.83 -13.23
N HIS A 423 -10.19 -11.10 -12.87
CA HIS A 423 -10.09 -12.22 -13.78
C HIS A 423 -11.25 -13.19 -13.62
N GLU A 424 -11.58 -13.92 -14.68
CA GLU A 424 -12.55 -15.01 -14.67
C GLU A 424 -11.82 -16.30 -15.03
N ASN A 425 -11.76 -17.26 -14.10
CA ASN A 425 -10.99 -18.50 -14.27
C ASN A 425 -9.53 -18.29 -14.75
N GLY A 426 -8.90 -17.18 -14.33
CA GLY A 426 -7.54 -16.81 -14.70
C GLY A 426 -7.41 -16.00 -15.99
N ILE A 427 -8.48 -15.80 -16.75
CA ILE A 427 -8.50 -14.92 -17.93
C ILE A 427 -8.55 -13.45 -17.45
N PRO A 428 -7.63 -12.56 -17.85
CA PRO A 428 -7.69 -11.13 -17.54
C PRO A 428 -8.96 -10.49 -18.09
N ILE A 429 -9.73 -9.80 -17.24
CA ILE A 429 -11.02 -9.17 -17.61
C ILE A 429 -10.96 -7.64 -17.50
N LYS A 430 -10.56 -7.10 -16.33
CA LYS A 430 -10.50 -5.65 -16.10
C LYS A 430 -9.30 -5.28 -15.24
N MET A 431 -8.75 -4.10 -15.50
CA MET A 431 -7.80 -3.44 -14.61
C MET A 431 -8.56 -2.57 -13.60
N VAL A 432 -8.11 -2.61 -12.36
CA VAL A 432 -8.61 -1.72 -11.29
C VAL A 432 -7.48 -0.83 -10.83
N LEU A 433 -7.74 0.47 -10.70
CA LEU A 433 -6.81 1.48 -10.19
C LEU A 433 -7.33 2.08 -8.88
N LYS A 434 -6.42 2.39 -7.95
CA LYS A 434 -6.71 3.03 -6.66
C LYS A 434 -5.58 3.97 -6.24
N ASP A 435 -5.77 4.65 -5.10
CA ASP A 435 -4.82 5.61 -4.49
C ASP A 435 -4.53 6.79 -5.44
N PHE A 436 -5.52 7.66 -5.68
CA PHE A 436 -5.38 8.73 -6.68
C PHE A 436 -4.68 9.96 -6.12
N VAL A 437 -5.16 10.46 -4.98
CA VAL A 437 -4.70 11.74 -4.41
C VAL A 437 -3.19 11.77 -4.12
N ASP A 438 -2.62 10.59 -3.83
CA ASP A 438 -1.21 10.44 -3.47
C ASP A 438 -0.31 10.22 -4.70
N ASP A 439 -0.84 9.66 -5.80
CA ASP A 439 -0.01 9.06 -6.86
C ASP A 439 -0.29 9.52 -8.30
N ILE A 440 -1.39 10.23 -8.58
CA ILE A 440 -1.61 10.75 -9.94
C ILE A 440 -0.68 11.93 -10.25
N ASN A 441 -0.17 11.94 -11.47
CA ASN A 441 0.63 13.04 -12.01
C ASN A 441 -0.02 13.57 -13.28
N LEU A 442 0.20 14.85 -13.55
CA LEU A 442 -0.31 15.50 -14.74
C LEU A 442 0.87 15.91 -15.61
N VAL A 443 0.80 15.56 -16.89
CA VAL A 443 1.74 16.03 -17.90
C VAL A 443 1.72 17.55 -17.91
N ASP A 444 2.92 18.15 -18.01
CA ASP A 444 3.09 19.59 -18.09
C ASP A 444 2.79 20.10 -19.51
N ASP A 445 1.51 20.02 -19.89
CA ASP A 445 0.96 20.51 -21.15
C ASP A 445 -0.54 20.82 -20.97
N THR A 446 -1.16 21.43 -21.97
CA THR A 446 -2.59 21.79 -21.97
C THR A 446 -3.44 20.66 -22.55
N PHE A 447 -4.35 20.12 -21.74
CA PHE A 447 -5.34 19.12 -22.15
C PHE A 447 -6.73 19.64 -21.85
N PHE A 448 -7.45 20.11 -22.88
CA PHE A 448 -8.80 20.68 -22.72
C PHE A 448 -9.81 19.64 -22.24
N GLU A 449 -9.55 18.38 -22.52
CA GLU A 449 -10.35 17.22 -22.11
C GLU A 449 -10.35 17.02 -20.58
N GLN A 450 -9.42 17.63 -19.84
CA GLN A 450 -9.39 17.60 -18.38
C GLN A 450 -10.47 18.49 -17.74
N GLU A 451 -11.01 19.47 -18.45
CA GLU A 451 -11.84 20.51 -17.84
C GLU A 451 -13.30 20.07 -17.59
N PRO A 452 -13.97 20.55 -16.51
CA PRO A 452 -13.43 21.42 -15.46
C PRO A 452 -12.59 20.66 -14.43
N LYS A 453 -11.30 21.01 -14.31
CA LYS A 453 -10.39 20.37 -13.36
C LYS A 453 -10.61 20.90 -11.93
N PRO A 454 -10.45 20.08 -10.88
CA PRO A 454 -10.50 20.56 -9.50
C PRO A 454 -9.44 21.64 -9.27
N LYS A 455 -9.85 22.77 -8.67
CA LYS A 455 -8.93 23.82 -8.21
C LYS A 455 -8.23 23.36 -6.95
N VAL A 456 -7.25 22.47 -7.11
CA VAL A 456 -6.28 22.17 -6.06
C VAL A 456 -5.33 23.35 -6.04
N ASN A 457 -5.47 24.24 -5.06
CA ASN A 457 -4.53 25.35 -4.90
C ASN A 457 -3.13 24.76 -4.73
N ARG A 458 -2.32 24.85 -5.79
CA ARG A 458 -0.87 24.63 -5.73
C ARG A 458 -0.28 25.85 -5.01
N THR A 459 -0.48 25.95 -3.71
CA THR A 459 0.30 26.87 -2.88
C THR A 459 1.22 26.06 -1.98
N PRO A 460 2.52 26.43 -1.90
CA PRO A 460 3.56 25.71 -1.15
C PRO A 460 3.13 25.25 0.25
#